data_AF-I0GQD9-F1
#
_entry.id   AF-I0GQD9-F1
#
_cell.length_a   1.000
_cell.length_b   1.000
_cell.length_c   1.000
_cell.angle_alpha   90.00
_cell.angle_beta   90.00
_cell.angle_gamma   90.00
#
_symmetry.space_group_name_H-M   'P 1'
#
loop_
_entity.id
_entity.type
_entity.pdbx_description
1 polymer ?
#
loop_
_entity_poly.entity_id
_entity_poly.type
_entity_poly.pdbx_seq_one_letter_code
_entity_poly.pdbx_strand_id
1 'polypeptide(L)'
;MNIAETRAKLEENHVPKDMYSFGWTTSEMMCIEYKKKQWEVYYSERGSKCGVKIFKKENEACKYFYDMVMQNFKQHQEYLLHDRINKLRPLLERPYREDDLFYRDDMTVPHSKEEWDGLQKEHNIKFPLDYMDYINAYGLGAVDSVLWIYSPWCEIDGFNLFKAGKKVLEAYRASLKDFPEGLLPLGRTNNGVDIFWQNTDEDPDKWPLIVCEESSADFHEYALSITEFLVGVIKGTVQCDALPENWSGAGHLNFIPYKEQ
;
A
#
# COMPACT_ATOMS: atom_id res chain seq x y z
N MET A 1 2.69 30.98 20.40
CA MET A 1 2.64 30.74 18.96
C MET A 1 1.96 31.89 18.27
N ASN A 2 2.73 32.78 17.67
CA ASN A 2 2.26 33.79 16.72
C ASN A 2 2.45 33.29 15.27
N ILE A 3 2.12 34.11 14.28
CA ILE A 3 2.26 33.76 12.86
C ILE A 3 3.71 33.43 12.48
N ALA A 4 4.69 34.18 12.99
CA ALA A 4 6.10 33.96 12.70
C ALA A 4 6.61 32.64 13.30
N GLU A 5 6.24 32.35 14.56
CA GLU A 5 6.54 31.09 15.24
C GLU A 5 5.88 29.90 14.53
N THR A 6 4.64 30.05 14.07
CA THR A 6 3.93 29.02 13.30
C THR A 6 4.65 28.69 12.00
N ARG A 7 5.04 29.72 11.24
CA ARG A 7 5.76 29.56 9.97
C ARG A 7 7.07 28.81 10.17
N ALA A 8 7.88 29.24 11.15
CA ALA A 8 9.16 28.62 11.45
C ALA A 8 9.01 27.12 11.77
N LYS A 9 8.00 26.75 12.56
CA LYS A 9 7.73 25.33 12.88
C LYS A 9 7.30 24.52 11.67
N LEU A 10 6.44 25.06 10.79
CA LEU A 10 6.03 24.34 9.59
C LEU A 10 7.22 24.10 8.65
N GLU A 11 8.12 25.07 8.52
CA GLU A 11 9.35 24.94 7.75
C GLU A 11 10.34 23.94 8.36
N GLU A 12 10.51 23.95 9.69
CA GLU A 12 11.32 22.98 10.45
C GLU A 12 10.82 21.54 10.28
N ASN A 13 9.50 21.35 10.18
CA ASN A 13 8.89 20.04 9.92
C ASN A 13 8.84 19.68 8.43
N HIS A 14 9.45 20.48 7.56
CA HIS A 14 9.47 20.28 6.10
C HIS A 14 8.08 20.15 5.47
N VAL A 15 7.07 20.83 6.05
CA VAL A 15 5.71 20.82 5.50
C VAL A 15 5.70 21.50 4.13
N PRO A 16 5.20 20.85 3.07
CA PRO A 16 5.09 21.45 1.74
C PRO A 16 4.29 22.75 1.76
N LYS A 17 4.76 23.76 1.02
CA LYS A 17 4.17 25.11 1.00
C LYS A 17 2.79 25.18 0.34
N ASP A 18 2.43 24.16 -0.43
CA ASP A 18 1.12 24.01 -1.05
C ASP A 18 0.06 23.44 -0.10
N MET A 19 0.42 23.02 1.12
CA MET A 19 -0.55 22.54 2.12
C MET A 19 -1.16 23.64 2.98
N TYR A 20 -0.56 24.84 3.00
CA TYR A 20 -0.99 25.92 3.90
C TYR A 20 -0.80 27.34 3.34
N SER A 21 -1.61 28.27 3.83
CA SER A 21 -1.55 29.69 3.47
C SER A 21 -1.74 30.61 4.68
N PHE A 22 -0.92 31.65 4.76
CA PHE A 22 -1.07 32.77 5.69
C PHE A 22 -1.84 33.91 5.01
N GLY A 23 -3.07 33.63 4.61
CA GLY A 23 -3.93 34.53 3.87
C GLY A 23 -4.96 33.77 3.04
N TRP A 24 -5.82 34.50 2.34
CA TRP A 24 -6.76 33.92 1.39
C TRP A 24 -6.05 33.40 0.13
N THR A 25 -6.58 32.31 -0.43
CA THR A 25 -6.11 31.66 -1.64
C THR A 25 -7.29 31.00 -2.36
N THR A 26 -7.11 30.66 -3.64
CA THR A 26 -8.04 29.81 -4.40
C THR A 26 -7.64 28.34 -4.40
N SER A 27 -6.43 28.03 -3.93
CA SER A 27 -5.85 26.69 -3.94
C SER A 27 -6.39 25.84 -2.78
N GLU A 28 -6.28 24.52 -2.92
CA GLU A 28 -6.78 23.53 -1.97
C GLU A 28 -5.85 23.35 -0.77
N MET A 29 -5.95 24.26 0.22
CA MET A 29 -5.02 24.32 1.35
C MET A 29 -5.64 24.90 2.62
N MET A 30 -5.03 24.58 3.76
CA MET A 30 -5.41 25.17 5.05
C MET A 30 -4.98 26.64 5.09
N CYS A 31 -5.85 27.52 5.58
CA CYS A 31 -5.62 28.96 5.59
C CYS A 31 -5.79 29.55 6.99
N ILE A 32 -4.98 30.55 7.32
CA ILE A 32 -5.18 31.44 8.47
C ILE A 32 -5.10 32.89 8.01
N GLU A 33 -6.07 33.72 8.39
CA GLU A 33 -6.01 35.15 8.12
C GLU A 33 -6.68 35.99 9.21
N TYR A 34 -6.30 37.26 9.31
CA TYR A 34 -6.95 38.23 10.19
C TYR A 34 -7.88 39.14 9.36
N LYS A 35 -9.19 39.03 9.60
CA LYS A 35 -10.22 39.85 8.92
C LYS A 35 -11.26 40.31 9.91
N LYS A 36 -11.84 41.50 9.71
CA LYS A 36 -12.94 42.04 10.55
C LYS A 36 -12.68 41.97 12.06
N LYS A 37 -11.44 42.26 12.48
CA LYS A 37 -10.96 42.21 13.88
C LYS A 37 -10.97 40.81 14.54
N GLN A 38 -10.99 39.75 13.74
CA GLN A 38 -10.97 38.36 14.19
C GLN A 38 -10.01 37.53 13.34
N TRP A 39 -9.51 36.44 13.92
CA TRP A 39 -8.73 35.45 13.20
C TRP A 39 -9.66 34.38 12.66
N GLU A 40 -9.48 34.01 11.40
CA GLU A 40 -10.24 32.95 10.74
C GLU A 40 -9.27 31.87 10.28
N VAL A 41 -9.51 30.63 10.70
CA VAL A 41 -8.83 29.43 10.21
C VAL A 41 -9.84 28.60 9.43
N TYR A 42 -9.50 28.19 8.21
CA TYR A 42 -10.42 27.50 7.32
C TYR A 42 -9.67 26.68 6.29
N TYR A 43 -10.35 25.75 5.63
CA TYR A 43 -9.85 25.11 4.42
C TYR A 43 -10.35 25.88 3.20
N SER A 44 -9.47 26.19 2.25
CA SER A 44 -9.86 26.76 0.96
C SER A 44 -10.15 25.63 -0.02
N GLU A 45 -11.34 25.62 -0.62
CA GLU A 45 -11.73 24.66 -1.66
C GLU A 45 -12.26 25.45 -2.85
N ARG A 46 -11.48 25.47 -3.94
CA ARG A 46 -11.81 26.25 -5.16
C ARG A 46 -12.15 27.73 -4.87
N GLY A 47 -11.42 28.33 -3.92
CA GLY A 47 -11.62 29.72 -3.47
C GLY A 47 -12.77 29.96 -2.49
N SER A 48 -13.52 28.91 -2.15
CA SER A 48 -14.54 28.96 -1.10
C SER A 48 -13.94 28.58 0.25
N LYS A 49 -14.41 29.22 1.33
CA LYS A 49 -14.01 28.84 2.69
C LYS A 49 -14.89 27.72 3.21
N CYS A 50 -14.28 26.58 3.52
CA CYS A 50 -14.90 25.44 4.16
C CYS A 50 -14.44 25.34 5.62
N GLY A 51 -15.35 24.97 6.52
CA GLY A 51 -15.02 24.68 7.93
C GLY A 51 -14.47 25.87 8.73
N VAL A 52 -14.93 27.10 8.48
CA VAL A 52 -14.41 28.31 9.12
C VAL A 52 -14.52 28.26 10.65
N LYS A 53 -13.37 28.38 11.31
CA LYS A 53 -13.23 28.56 12.76
C LYS A 53 -12.73 29.96 13.06
N ILE A 54 -13.39 30.64 13.99
CA ILE A 54 -13.11 32.03 14.35
C ILE A 54 -12.46 32.10 15.73
N PHE A 55 -11.41 32.89 15.86
CA PHE A 55 -10.65 33.09 17.10
C PHE A 55 -10.47 34.58 17.38
N LYS A 56 -10.49 34.95 18.67
CA LYS A 56 -10.24 36.35 19.09
C LYS A 56 -8.75 36.65 19.23
N LYS A 57 -7.95 35.65 19.61
CA LYS A 57 -6.51 35.81 19.84
C LYS A 57 -5.71 35.08 18.77
N GLU A 58 -4.61 35.70 18.35
CA GLU A 58 -3.69 35.14 17.36
C GLU A 58 -3.12 33.80 17.83
N ASN A 59 -2.76 33.69 19.11
CA ASN A 59 -2.13 32.49 19.62
C ASN A 59 -3.01 31.23 19.58
N GLU A 60 -4.31 31.40 19.84
CA GLU A 60 -5.30 30.34 19.75
C GLU A 60 -5.51 29.94 18.28
N ALA A 61 -5.61 30.92 17.36
CA ALA A 61 -5.75 30.68 15.93
C ALA A 61 -4.53 29.96 15.34
N CYS A 62 -3.32 30.45 15.63
CA CYS A 62 -2.06 29.87 15.17
C CYS A 62 -1.87 28.44 15.68
N LYS A 63 -2.20 28.17 16.95
CA LYS A 63 -2.15 26.81 17.49
C LYS A 63 -3.10 25.88 16.74
N TYR A 64 -4.36 26.28 16.59
CA TYR A 64 -5.35 25.47 15.88
C TYR A 64 -4.95 25.22 14.41
N PHE A 65 -4.50 26.27 13.71
CA PHE A 65 -4.04 26.16 12.33
C PHE A 65 -2.85 25.20 12.19
N TYR A 66 -1.83 25.32 13.04
CA TYR A 66 -0.68 24.41 13.03
C TYR A 66 -1.10 22.96 13.28
N ASP A 67 -1.92 22.72 14.30
CA ASP A 67 -2.38 21.38 14.64
C ASP A 67 -3.12 20.73 13.44
N MET A 68 -3.97 21.50 12.73
CA MET A 68 -4.66 21.05 11.51
C MET A 68 -3.70 20.80 10.34
N VAL A 69 -2.75 21.70 10.08
CA VAL A 69 -1.77 21.54 8.99
C VAL A 69 -0.91 20.30 9.22
N MET A 70 -0.43 20.10 10.45
CA MET A 70 0.39 18.93 10.81
C MET A 70 -0.41 17.63 10.73
N GLN A 71 -1.69 17.65 11.11
CA GLN A 71 -2.57 16.49 10.93
C GLN A 71 -2.72 16.12 9.45
N ASN A 72 -3.00 17.11 8.59
CA ASN A 72 -3.10 16.89 7.15
C ASN A 72 -1.77 16.43 6.55
N PHE A 73 -0.65 17.01 6.99
CA PHE A 73 0.68 16.63 6.54
C PHE A 73 1.01 15.18 6.91
N LYS A 74 0.72 14.76 8.15
CA LYS A 74 0.89 13.38 8.58
C LYS A 74 0.05 12.42 7.73
N GLN A 75 -1.22 12.74 7.50
CA GLN A 75 -2.10 11.93 6.64
C GLN A 75 -1.58 11.86 5.20
N HIS A 76 -1.03 12.97 4.68
CA HIS A 76 -0.43 12.99 3.34
C HIS A 76 0.83 12.13 3.27
N GLN A 77 1.69 12.16 4.29
CA GLN A 77 2.87 11.30 4.37
C GLN A 77 2.48 9.82 4.44
N GLU A 78 1.47 9.47 5.26
CA GLU A 78 0.92 8.11 5.31
C GLU A 78 0.33 7.69 3.95
N TYR A 79 -0.40 8.59 3.27
CA TYR A 79 -0.93 8.32 1.94
C TYR A 79 0.20 8.04 0.94
N LEU A 80 1.25 8.85 0.91
CA LEU A 80 2.39 8.68 0.01
C LEU A 80 3.16 7.39 0.30
N LEU A 81 3.34 7.06 1.58
CA LEU A 81 3.97 5.82 2.01
C LEU A 81 3.22 4.60 1.47
N HIS A 82 1.88 4.67 1.49
CA HIS A 82 0.97 3.59 1.10
C HIS A 82 0.32 3.82 -0.28
N ASP A 83 0.89 4.66 -1.15
CA ASP A 83 0.25 5.10 -2.40
C ASP A 83 -0.05 3.92 -3.33
N ARG A 84 0.85 2.93 -3.40
CA ARG A 84 0.68 1.76 -4.26
C ARG A 84 -0.52 0.89 -3.83
N ILE A 85 -0.65 0.58 -2.53
CA ILE A 85 -1.81 -0.17 -2.03
C ILE A 85 -3.11 0.64 -2.17
N ASN A 86 -3.05 1.97 -2.00
CA ASN A 86 -4.19 2.86 -2.19
C ASN A 86 -4.67 2.91 -3.65
N LYS A 87 -3.77 2.72 -4.62
CA LYS A 87 -4.11 2.58 -6.04
C LYS A 87 -4.70 1.21 -6.40
N LEU A 88 -4.35 0.15 -5.66
CA LEU A 88 -4.89 -1.21 -5.87
C LEU A 88 -6.29 -1.35 -5.27
N ARG A 89 -6.54 -0.79 -4.08
CA ARG A 89 -7.81 -0.93 -3.35
C ARG A 89 -9.09 -0.74 -4.18
N PRO A 90 -9.21 0.28 -5.04
CA PRO A 90 -10.41 0.47 -5.87
C PRO A 90 -10.60 -0.58 -6.98
N LEU A 91 -9.57 -1.36 -7.30
CA LEU A 91 -9.57 -2.38 -8.36
C LEU A 91 -9.69 -3.80 -7.81
N LEU A 92 -9.47 -3.98 -6.51
CA LEU A 92 -9.48 -5.28 -5.87
C LEU A 92 -10.51 -5.26 -4.73
N GLU A 93 -11.75 -5.56 -5.11
CA GLU A 93 -12.92 -5.51 -4.26
C GLU A 93 -12.98 -6.71 -3.32
N ARG A 94 -13.32 -6.49 -2.06
CA ARG A 94 -13.83 -7.59 -1.22
C ARG A 94 -15.35 -7.66 -1.43
N PRO A 95 -15.91 -8.80 -1.87
CA PRO A 95 -17.35 -8.93 -2.00
C PRO A 95 -18.01 -8.74 -0.63
N TYR A 96 -18.98 -7.81 -0.56
CA TYR A 96 -19.86 -7.65 0.60
C TYR A 96 -20.72 -8.91 0.74
N ARG A 97 -20.73 -9.55 1.91
CA ARG A 97 -21.65 -10.64 2.23
C ARG A 97 -22.66 -10.23 3.31
N GLU A 98 -23.89 -10.75 3.25
CA GLU A 98 -24.95 -10.41 4.22
C GLU A 98 -24.62 -10.83 5.67
N ASP A 99 -23.67 -11.76 5.85
CA ASP A 99 -23.06 -12.13 7.13
C ASP A 99 -22.00 -11.11 7.64
N ASP A 100 -21.67 -10.06 6.88
CA ASP A 100 -20.66 -9.02 7.21
C ASP A 100 -21.15 -7.93 8.18
N LEU A 101 -22.35 -8.02 8.74
CA LEU A 101 -22.89 -6.98 9.66
C LEU A 101 -22.09 -6.83 10.98
N PHE A 102 -21.12 -7.72 11.24
CA PHE A 102 -20.23 -7.66 12.41
C PHE A 102 -18.76 -7.31 12.09
N TYR A 103 -18.41 -7.08 10.84
CA TYR A 103 -17.02 -6.92 10.43
C TYR A 103 -16.58 -5.47 10.25
N ARG A 104 -16.55 -4.77 11.39
CA ARG A 104 -15.65 -3.64 11.63
C ARG A 104 -14.44 -4.01 12.51
N ASP A 105 -14.32 -5.26 12.95
CA ASP A 105 -13.33 -5.73 13.95
C ASP A 105 -12.49 -6.95 13.51
N ASP A 106 -12.57 -7.41 12.25
CA ASP A 106 -11.84 -8.60 11.73
C ASP A 106 -11.00 -8.37 10.48
N MET A 107 -10.59 -7.12 10.23
CA MET A 107 -9.31 -7.01 9.53
C MET A 107 -8.37 -8.04 10.17
N THR A 108 -7.66 -8.85 9.39
CA THR A 108 -6.45 -9.48 9.91
C THR A 108 -5.73 -8.35 10.61
N VAL A 109 -5.66 -8.39 11.94
CA VAL A 109 -5.19 -7.26 12.72
C VAL A 109 -3.86 -6.89 12.10
N PRO A 110 -3.74 -5.68 11.49
CA PRO A 110 -2.56 -5.36 10.72
C PRO A 110 -1.34 -5.62 11.57
N HIS A 111 -0.34 -6.29 11.01
CA HIS A 111 0.86 -6.56 11.75
C HIS A 111 1.56 -5.23 12.00
N SER A 112 1.86 -4.99 13.28
CA SER A 112 2.61 -3.83 13.72
C SER A 112 3.98 -3.78 13.06
N LYS A 113 4.59 -2.60 13.07
CA LYS A 113 5.95 -2.43 12.56
C LYS A 113 6.92 -3.34 13.32
N GLU A 114 6.74 -3.48 14.63
CA GLU A 114 7.59 -4.30 15.49
C GLU A 114 7.49 -5.80 15.14
N GLU A 115 6.29 -6.28 14.78
CA GLU A 115 6.11 -7.66 14.30
C GLU A 115 6.80 -7.89 12.96
N TRP A 116 6.65 -6.97 12.00
CA TRP A 116 7.35 -7.03 10.71
C TRP A 116 8.88 -6.96 10.89
N ASP A 117 9.38 -6.04 11.71
CA ASP A 117 10.81 -5.89 12.01
C ASP A 117 11.37 -7.16 12.69
N GLY A 118 10.60 -7.75 13.61
CA GLY A 118 10.94 -9.02 14.26
C GLY A 118 11.04 -10.17 13.27
N LEU A 119 10.04 -10.34 12.40
CA LEU A 119 9.97 -11.38 11.38
C LEU A 119 11.13 -11.26 10.37
N GLN A 120 11.37 -10.05 9.86
CA GLN A 120 12.47 -9.76 8.94
C GLN A 120 13.83 -10.11 9.56
N LYS A 121 14.02 -9.78 10.84
CA LYS A 121 15.25 -10.12 11.59
C LYS A 121 15.39 -11.62 11.83
N GLU A 122 14.31 -12.32 12.20
CA GLU A 122 14.31 -13.76 12.44
C GLU A 122 14.73 -14.54 11.19
N HIS A 123 14.18 -14.17 10.04
CA HIS A 123 14.44 -14.85 8.77
C HIS A 123 15.61 -14.26 7.97
N ASN A 124 16.26 -13.21 8.50
CA ASN A 124 17.32 -12.46 7.84
C ASN A 124 16.93 -12.05 6.40
N ILE A 125 15.74 -11.47 6.27
CA ILE A 125 15.14 -11.06 5.01
C ILE A 125 14.51 -9.68 5.15
N LYS A 126 14.38 -8.95 4.04
CA LYS A 126 13.57 -7.74 3.97
C LYS A 126 12.35 -7.99 3.09
N PHE A 127 11.29 -7.22 3.30
CA PHE A 127 10.12 -7.23 2.43
C PHE A 127 9.91 -5.88 1.75
N PRO A 128 9.42 -5.86 0.50
CA PRO A 128 8.94 -4.64 -0.12
C PRO A 128 7.80 -4.03 0.72
N LEU A 129 7.75 -2.70 0.81
CA LEU A 129 6.74 -2.00 1.60
C LEU A 129 5.34 -2.29 1.09
N ASP A 130 5.15 -2.36 -0.22
CA ASP A 130 3.84 -2.56 -0.82
C ASP A 130 3.26 -3.96 -0.55
N TYR A 131 4.12 -4.95 -0.33
CA TYR A 131 3.72 -6.26 0.12
C TYR A 131 3.29 -6.26 1.59
N MET A 132 4.04 -5.58 2.45
CA MET A 132 3.65 -5.45 3.86
C MET A 132 2.29 -4.77 3.98
N ASP A 133 2.09 -3.73 3.17
CA ASP A 133 0.81 -3.03 3.04
C ASP A 133 -0.29 -3.92 2.47
N TYR A 134 0.02 -4.74 1.46
CA TYR A 134 -0.93 -5.69 0.90
C TYR A 134 -1.41 -6.68 1.96
N ILE A 135 -0.50 -7.32 2.70
CA ILE A 135 -0.86 -8.27 3.76
C ILE A 135 -1.60 -7.57 4.90
N ASN A 136 -1.18 -6.38 5.31
CA ASN A 136 -1.87 -5.61 6.33
C ASN A 136 -3.28 -5.16 5.90
N ALA A 137 -3.52 -4.95 4.61
CA ALA A 137 -4.82 -4.55 4.08
C ALA A 137 -5.76 -5.73 3.80
N TYR A 138 -5.23 -6.83 3.26
CA TYR A 138 -6.03 -7.93 2.72
C TYR A 138 -5.90 -9.24 3.50
N GLY A 139 -4.75 -9.45 4.15
CA GLY A 139 -4.38 -10.72 4.76
C GLY A 139 -4.00 -11.79 3.72
N LEU A 140 -4.01 -13.04 4.14
CA LEU A 140 -3.91 -14.19 3.24
C LEU A 140 -5.21 -14.33 2.43
N GLY A 141 -5.10 -14.55 1.13
CA GLY A 141 -6.26 -14.82 0.28
C GLY A 141 -5.92 -14.93 -1.20
N ALA A 142 -6.97 -15.04 -2.01
CA ALA A 142 -6.89 -15.20 -3.45
C ALA A 142 -7.45 -13.99 -4.21
N VAL A 143 -6.70 -13.52 -5.19
CA VAL A 143 -7.20 -12.61 -6.22
C VAL A 143 -7.97 -13.42 -7.27
N ASP A 144 -9.23 -13.07 -7.46
CA ASP A 144 -10.23 -13.67 -8.34
C ASP A 144 -10.38 -15.19 -8.17
N SER A 145 -10.17 -15.71 -6.96
CA SER A 145 -10.09 -17.16 -6.67
C SER A 145 -8.94 -17.90 -7.38
N VAL A 146 -8.04 -17.19 -8.06
CA VAL A 146 -7.00 -17.78 -8.91
C VAL A 146 -5.64 -17.64 -8.28
N LEU A 147 -5.17 -16.42 -8.02
CA LEU A 147 -3.83 -16.13 -7.54
C LEU A 147 -3.81 -15.99 -6.02
N TRP A 148 -3.14 -16.91 -5.33
CA TRP A 148 -2.93 -16.84 -3.90
C TRP A 148 -1.63 -16.11 -3.59
N ILE A 149 -1.73 -15.04 -2.81
CA ILE A 149 -0.56 -14.35 -2.27
C ILE A 149 -0.25 -14.93 -0.91
N TYR A 150 0.95 -15.48 -0.75
CA TYR A 150 1.37 -16.12 0.49
C TYR A 150 1.51 -15.10 1.62
N SER A 151 1.30 -15.57 2.84
CA SER A 151 1.50 -14.79 4.06
C SER A 151 2.53 -15.49 4.93
N PRO A 152 3.50 -14.78 5.54
CA PRO A 152 4.48 -15.41 6.42
C PRO A 152 3.86 -15.83 7.76
N TRP A 153 2.68 -15.30 8.11
CA TRP A 153 1.95 -15.68 9.33
C TRP A 153 1.00 -16.86 9.17
N CYS A 154 0.82 -17.36 7.96
CA CYS A 154 -0.04 -18.53 7.78
C CYS A 154 0.62 -19.76 8.43
N GLU A 155 -0.10 -20.49 9.28
CA GLU A 155 0.43 -21.70 9.89
C GLU A 155 0.50 -22.86 8.88
N ILE A 156 -0.39 -22.85 7.90
CA ILE A 156 -0.51 -23.89 6.87
C ILE A 156 0.64 -23.79 5.87
N ASP A 157 1.44 -24.85 5.82
CA ASP A 157 2.64 -24.94 5.00
C ASP A 157 2.43 -24.60 3.52
N GLY A 158 1.25 -24.87 2.94
CA GLY A 158 0.94 -24.61 1.54
C GLY A 158 0.69 -23.13 1.20
N PHE A 159 0.45 -22.29 2.21
CA PHE A 159 0.21 -20.85 2.05
C PHE A 159 1.20 -19.97 2.84
N ASN A 160 2.06 -20.61 3.65
CA ASN A 160 3.14 -19.93 4.33
C ASN A 160 4.27 -19.59 3.36
N LEU A 161 4.64 -18.32 3.29
CA LEU A 161 5.67 -17.80 2.40
C LEU A 161 7.01 -18.57 2.47
N PHE A 162 7.49 -18.85 3.68
CA PHE A 162 8.79 -19.50 3.90
C PHE A 162 8.75 -21.00 3.63
N LYS A 163 7.60 -21.64 3.86
CA LYS A 163 7.46 -23.10 3.75
C LYS A 163 6.99 -23.55 2.37
N ALA A 164 5.92 -22.95 1.83
CA ALA A 164 5.38 -23.28 0.51
C ALA A 164 6.44 -23.06 -0.56
N GLY A 165 7.10 -21.92 -0.42
CA GLY A 165 8.08 -21.44 -1.36
C GLY A 165 9.30 -22.34 -1.55
N LYS A 166 9.80 -22.95 -0.47
CA LYS A 166 11.01 -23.78 -0.52
C LYS A 166 10.83 -25.00 -1.44
N LYS A 167 9.67 -25.67 -1.35
CA LYS A 167 9.36 -26.86 -2.17
C LYS A 167 9.31 -26.52 -3.66
N VAL A 168 8.69 -25.40 -3.99
CA VAL A 168 8.54 -24.93 -5.38
C VAL A 168 9.90 -24.55 -5.97
N LEU A 169 10.70 -23.78 -5.24
CA LEU A 169 12.05 -23.39 -5.70
C LEU A 169 12.97 -24.58 -5.94
N GLU A 170 12.92 -25.60 -5.07
CA GLU A 170 13.69 -26.83 -5.26
C GLU A 170 13.31 -27.56 -6.55
N ALA A 171 12.02 -27.59 -6.91
CA ALA A 171 11.54 -28.20 -8.15
C ALA A 171 12.02 -27.45 -9.40
N TYR A 172 11.94 -26.11 -9.42
CA TYR A 172 12.44 -25.32 -10.56
C TYR A 172 13.95 -25.40 -10.71
N ARG A 173 14.72 -25.35 -9.62
CA ARG A 173 16.18 -25.49 -9.67
C ARG A 173 16.65 -26.84 -10.22
N ALA A 174 15.87 -27.90 -10.02
CA ALA A 174 16.17 -29.21 -10.59
C ALA A 174 15.83 -29.29 -12.09
N SER A 175 14.91 -28.46 -12.58
CA SER A 175 14.31 -28.56 -13.91
C SER A 175 14.83 -27.52 -14.91
N LEU A 176 15.26 -26.35 -14.41
CA LEU A 176 15.69 -25.21 -15.21
C LEU A 176 17.18 -24.93 -15.01
N LYS A 177 17.94 -24.98 -16.11
CA LYS A 177 19.40 -24.86 -16.11
C LYS A 177 19.89 -23.46 -15.73
N ASP A 178 19.16 -22.42 -16.14
CA ASP A 178 19.52 -21.00 -15.95
C ASP A 178 18.49 -20.28 -15.06
N PHE A 179 17.98 -20.97 -14.04
CA PHE A 179 16.98 -20.42 -13.13
C PHE A 179 17.57 -19.32 -12.25
N PRO A 180 16.88 -18.17 -12.07
CA PRO A 180 17.42 -17.06 -11.29
C PRO A 180 17.75 -17.44 -9.84
N GLU A 181 18.86 -16.92 -9.34
CA GLU A 181 19.22 -17.01 -7.93
C GLU A 181 18.54 -15.88 -7.11
N GLY A 182 18.56 -16.02 -5.79
CA GLY A 182 18.02 -14.99 -4.88
C GLY A 182 16.50 -14.89 -4.85
N LEU A 183 15.79 -15.94 -5.29
CA LEU A 183 14.33 -15.93 -5.35
C LEU A 183 13.67 -16.13 -3.99
N LEU A 184 12.67 -15.30 -3.71
CA LEU A 184 11.77 -15.41 -2.58
C LEU A 184 10.34 -15.66 -3.08
N PRO A 185 9.68 -16.75 -2.68
CA PRO A 185 8.34 -17.08 -3.17
C PRO A 185 7.28 -16.10 -2.66
N LEU A 186 6.38 -15.71 -3.54
CA LEU A 186 5.36 -14.68 -3.27
C LEU A 186 3.95 -15.24 -3.37
N GLY A 187 3.68 -16.04 -4.38
CA GLY A 187 2.34 -16.56 -4.60
C GLY A 187 2.27 -17.56 -5.73
N ARG A 188 1.10 -18.17 -5.87
CA ARG A 188 0.84 -19.18 -6.89
C ARG A 188 -0.61 -19.14 -7.36
N THR A 189 -0.83 -19.41 -8.64
CA THR A 189 -2.16 -19.67 -9.18
C THR A 189 -2.55 -21.13 -9.03
N ASN A 190 -3.85 -21.42 -9.00
CA ASN A 190 -4.35 -22.80 -8.98
C ASN A 190 -3.92 -23.63 -10.21
N ASN A 191 -3.45 -22.99 -11.28
CA ASN A 191 -3.05 -23.61 -12.54
C ASN A 191 -1.53 -23.75 -12.70
N GLY A 192 -0.75 -23.60 -11.62
CA GLY A 192 0.69 -23.85 -11.65
C GLY A 192 1.53 -22.68 -12.16
N VAL A 193 1.05 -21.45 -12.00
CA VAL A 193 1.87 -20.26 -12.21
C VAL A 193 2.40 -19.77 -10.88
N ASP A 194 3.72 -19.69 -10.76
CA ASP A 194 4.42 -19.23 -9.57
C ASP A 194 4.95 -17.83 -9.74
N ILE A 195 4.84 -17.02 -8.69
CA ILE A 195 5.39 -15.67 -8.64
C ILE A 195 6.41 -15.62 -7.50
N PHE A 196 7.56 -15.03 -7.79
CA PHE A 196 8.66 -14.82 -6.85
C PHE A 196 9.08 -13.35 -6.89
N TRP A 197 9.69 -12.85 -5.81
CA TRP A 197 10.64 -11.74 -5.93
C TRP A 197 12.04 -12.27 -6.22
N GLN A 198 12.85 -11.47 -6.90
CA GLN A 198 14.29 -11.69 -6.96
C GLN A 198 15.03 -10.62 -6.15
N ASN A 199 15.80 -11.03 -5.15
CA ASN A 199 16.58 -10.12 -4.30
C ASN A 199 17.81 -9.59 -5.04
N THR A 200 17.62 -8.58 -5.88
CA THR A 200 18.66 -7.99 -6.74
C THR A 200 19.29 -6.71 -6.19
N ASP A 201 18.72 -6.09 -5.15
CA ASP A 201 19.16 -4.80 -4.56
C ASP A 201 19.05 -4.83 -3.02
N GLU A 202 19.79 -3.96 -2.32
CA GLU A 202 19.67 -3.82 -0.85
C GLU A 202 18.32 -3.22 -0.41
N ASP A 203 17.71 -2.46 -1.31
CA ASP A 203 16.37 -1.90 -1.20
C ASP A 203 15.33 -2.89 -1.77
N PRO A 204 14.49 -3.51 -0.92
CA PRO A 204 13.52 -4.50 -1.36
C PRO A 204 12.46 -3.94 -2.29
N ASP A 205 12.21 -2.63 -2.29
CA ASP A 205 11.21 -2.00 -3.17
C ASP A 205 11.61 -2.01 -4.65
N LYS A 206 12.84 -2.44 -4.97
CA LYS A 206 13.36 -2.59 -6.33
C LYS A 206 13.46 -4.05 -6.80
N TRP A 207 13.11 -5.01 -5.94
CA TRP A 207 13.16 -6.42 -6.31
C TRP A 207 12.13 -6.70 -7.41
N PRO A 208 12.53 -7.19 -8.59
CA PRO A 208 11.59 -7.52 -9.64
C PRO A 208 10.78 -8.77 -9.27
N LEU A 209 9.62 -8.90 -9.90
CA LEU A 209 8.83 -10.12 -9.87
C LEU A 209 9.30 -11.07 -10.97
N ILE A 210 9.42 -12.34 -10.64
CA ILE A 210 9.69 -13.43 -11.59
C ILE A 210 8.43 -14.30 -11.64
N VAL A 211 7.84 -14.43 -12.82
CA VAL A 211 6.65 -15.25 -13.08
C VAL A 211 7.06 -16.48 -13.87
N CYS A 212 6.77 -17.65 -13.33
CA CYS A 212 7.10 -18.94 -13.92
C CYS A 212 5.83 -19.77 -14.13
N GLU A 213 5.70 -20.40 -15.28
CA GLU A 213 4.65 -21.39 -15.53
C GLU A 213 5.25 -22.78 -15.42
N GLU A 214 4.67 -23.67 -14.61
CA GLU A 214 5.20 -25.03 -14.38
C GLU A 214 5.31 -25.85 -15.68
N SER A 215 4.45 -25.58 -16.65
CA SER A 215 4.45 -26.20 -17.98
C SER A 215 5.49 -25.61 -18.95
N SER A 216 6.12 -24.49 -18.59
CA SER A 216 7.07 -23.76 -19.42
C SER A 216 8.50 -23.93 -18.94
N ALA A 217 9.45 -23.86 -19.88
CA ALA A 217 10.87 -23.77 -19.57
C ALA A 217 11.34 -22.32 -19.33
N ASP A 218 10.44 -21.34 -19.51
CA ASP A 218 10.74 -19.92 -19.49
C ASP A 218 10.14 -19.24 -18.25
N PHE A 219 10.73 -18.10 -17.89
CA PHE A 219 10.24 -17.19 -16.86
C PHE A 219 10.21 -15.76 -17.39
N HIS A 220 9.34 -14.94 -16.81
CA HIS A 220 9.17 -13.54 -17.18
C HIS A 220 9.50 -12.63 -15.99
N GLU A 221 10.31 -11.61 -16.24
CA GLU A 221 10.68 -10.61 -15.25
C GLU A 221 9.82 -9.35 -15.40
N TYR A 222 9.33 -8.85 -14.27
CA TYR A 222 8.61 -7.58 -14.17
C TYR A 222 9.28 -6.70 -13.11
N ALA A 223 9.93 -5.62 -13.54
CA ALA A 223 10.48 -4.59 -12.65
C ALA A 223 9.37 -3.68 -12.08
N LEU A 224 8.42 -4.30 -11.38
CA LEU A 224 7.24 -3.69 -10.77
C LEU A 224 7.05 -4.28 -9.37
N SER A 225 6.47 -3.48 -8.48
CA SER A 225 6.01 -4.00 -7.19
C SER A 225 4.79 -4.93 -7.38
N ILE A 226 4.40 -5.72 -6.36
CA ILE A 226 3.22 -6.61 -6.48
C ILE A 226 1.93 -5.83 -6.76
N THR A 227 1.75 -4.72 -6.07
CA THR A 227 0.57 -3.85 -6.24
C THR A 227 0.57 -3.16 -7.60
N GLU A 228 1.72 -2.69 -8.09
CA GLU A 228 1.86 -2.11 -9.43
C GLU A 228 1.57 -3.14 -10.53
N PHE A 229 2.09 -4.36 -10.37
CA PHE A 229 1.83 -5.47 -11.28
C PHE A 229 0.33 -5.81 -11.34
N LEU A 230 -0.32 -6.00 -10.19
CA LEU A 230 -1.77 -6.28 -10.14
C LEU A 230 -2.61 -5.14 -10.73
N VAL A 231 -2.31 -3.88 -10.36
CA VAL A 231 -2.99 -2.70 -10.93
C VAL A 231 -2.81 -2.68 -12.45
N GLY A 232 -1.59 -2.96 -12.92
CA GLY A 232 -1.24 -2.95 -14.33
C GLY A 232 -1.97 -4.03 -15.12
N VAL A 233 -2.04 -5.25 -14.58
CA VAL A 233 -2.78 -6.36 -15.18
C VAL A 233 -4.28 -6.06 -15.22
N ILE A 234 -4.88 -5.62 -14.11
CA ILE A 234 -6.33 -5.32 -14.05
C ILE A 234 -6.72 -4.20 -15.01
N LYS A 235 -5.84 -3.20 -15.20
CA LYS A 235 -6.05 -2.10 -16.15
C LYS A 235 -5.67 -2.46 -17.60
N GLY A 236 -5.04 -3.61 -17.84
CA GLY A 236 -4.52 -4.01 -19.14
C GLY A 236 -3.30 -3.20 -19.60
N THR A 237 -2.60 -2.50 -18.71
CA THR A 237 -1.34 -1.79 -19.02
C THR A 237 -0.10 -2.66 -18.86
N VAL A 238 -0.23 -3.83 -18.22
CA VAL A 238 0.81 -4.86 -18.10
C VAL A 238 0.23 -6.14 -18.70
N GLN A 239 0.93 -6.72 -19.67
CA GLN A 239 0.59 -8.02 -20.25
C GLN A 239 1.30 -9.12 -19.48
N CYS A 240 0.56 -10.16 -19.10
CA CYS A 240 1.09 -11.37 -18.47
C CYS A 240 0.26 -12.57 -18.93
N ASP A 241 0.75 -13.29 -19.94
CA ASP A 241 0.01 -14.38 -20.59
C ASP A 241 -0.19 -15.60 -19.67
N ALA A 242 0.60 -15.69 -18.60
CA ALA A 242 0.48 -16.70 -17.55
C ALA A 242 -0.75 -16.50 -16.64
N LEU A 243 -1.32 -15.29 -16.62
CA LEU A 243 -2.52 -14.97 -15.83
C LEU A 243 -3.80 -15.05 -16.69
N PRO A 244 -4.98 -15.19 -16.06
CA PRO A 244 -6.23 -15.27 -16.82
C PRO A 244 -6.43 -14.07 -17.75
N GLU A 245 -6.69 -14.33 -19.03
CA GLU A 245 -6.86 -13.29 -20.05
C GLU A 245 -7.96 -12.27 -19.69
N ASN A 246 -9.02 -12.73 -19.01
CA ASN A 246 -10.14 -11.91 -18.58
C ASN A 246 -9.79 -10.90 -17.47
N TRP A 247 -8.59 -10.95 -16.88
CA TRP A 247 -8.13 -9.92 -15.94
C TRP A 247 -7.76 -8.62 -16.64
N SER A 248 -7.27 -8.72 -17.89
CA SER A 248 -6.84 -7.56 -18.66
C SER A 248 -8.02 -6.65 -18.98
N GLY A 249 -8.05 -5.47 -18.36
CA GLY A 249 -9.14 -4.51 -18.53
C GLY A 249 -10.44 -4.88 -17.79
N ALA A 250 -10.39 -5.79 -16.82
CA ALA A 250 -11.56 -6.21 -16.02
C ALA A 250 -12.22 -5.04 -15.25
N GLY A 251 -11.47 -3.96 -15.00
CA GLY A 251 -11.91 -2.82 -14.20
C GLY A 251 -11.81 -3.07 -12.70
N HIS A 252 -12.30 -4.23 -12.23
CA HIS A 252 -12.11 -4.72 -10.87
C HIS A 252 -12.03 -6.25 -10.83
N LEU A 253 -11.41 -6.80 -9.79
CA LEU A 253 -11.38 -8.22 -9.45
C LEU A 253 -11.82 -8.44 -8.00
N ASN A 254 -12.27 -9.66 -7.68
CA ASN A 254 -12.64 -10.02 -6.32
C ASN A 254 -11.41 -10.47 -5.52
N PHE A 255 -11.30 -10.07 -4.26
CA PHE A 255 -10.41 -10.68 -3.29
C PHE A 255 -11.19 -11.60 -2.37
N ILE A 256 -10.75 -12.86 -2.28
CA ILE A 256 -11.35 -13.87 -1.41
C ILE A 256 -10.37 -14.13 -0.27
N PRO A 257 -10.68 -13.67 0.97
CA PRO A 257 -9.84 -13.97 2.11
C PRO A 257 -9.81 -15.47 2.38
N TYR A 258 -8.65 -15.97 2.79
CA TYR A 258 -8.53 -17.32 3.29
C TYR A 258 -9.31 -17.45 4.61
N LYS A 259 -10.10 -18.52 4.74
CA LYS A 259 -10.78 -18.89 5.98
C LYS A 259 -10.32 -20.29 6.38
N GLU A 260 -9.76 -20.41 7.57
CA GLU A 260 -9.59 -21.73 8.20
C GLU A 260 -10.99 -22.34 8.38
N GLN A 261 -11.19 -23.55 7.84
CA GLN A 261 -12.41 -24.34 8.06
C GLN A 261 -12.28 -25.16 9.32
#